data_AF-A0A6I8LSV9-F1
#
_entry.id   AF-A0A6I8LSV9-F1
#
_cell.length_a   1.000
_cell.length_b   1.000
_cell.length_c   1.000
_cell.angle_alpha   90.00
_cell.angle_beta   90.00
_cell.angle_gamma   90.00
#
_symmetry.space_group_name_H-M   'P 1'
#
loop_
_entity.id
_entity.type
_entity.pdbx_description
1 polymer ?
#
loop_
_entity_poly.entity_id
_entity_poly.type
_entity_poly.pdbx_seq_one_letter_code
_entity_poly.pdbx_strand_id
1 'polypeptide(L)'
;MTDRRAGRLAEDAVRALCWGTGADSHEMIAHAVLTELGAVLEQSVRSKTLCLLAAYLHDHSVPELDRAVTRFLDSTLRANRYKTYACRVAALADTAALGTAGVSAVVLGGLSVEHALYASTGARQFSDIDLLIAPGDADRAQVVLRAQGYEPSRDNRTWTRQTGDPIVPLIVVDLATTLPRGCTDDVPGLLARRTGINVPPHDHPLPILAPSDAVNHTLARLAARPRWPLAADAIRQVRATAPPAPHHADVLAGWSVLRSHWPLLPADPARFPVDEEPHR
;
A
#
# COMPACT_ATOMS: atom_id res chain seq x y z
N MET A 1 -10.98 21.13 -27.57
CA MET A 1 -10.32 19.94 -28.16
C MET A 1 -8.91 19.69 -27.60
N THR A 2 -8.50 20.39 -26.54
CA THR A 2 -7.16 20.32 -25.91
C THR A 2 -7.04 19.35 -24.72
N ASP A 3 -8.10 18.63 -24.34
CA ASP A 3 -8.14 18.03 -22.98
C ASP A 3 -7.88 16.51 -22.93
N ARG A 4 -7.85 15.80 -24.07
CA ARG A 4 -7.61 14.34 -24.10
C ARG A 4 -6.14 13.93 -24.25
N ARG A 5 -5.24 14.86 -24.57
CA ARG A 5 -3.80 14.58 -24.65
C ARG A 5 -3.14 14.82 -23.29
N ALA A 6 -3.50 15.90 -22.60
CA ALA A 6 -2.95 16.21 -21.29
C ALA A 6 -3.25 15.14 -20.22
N GLY A 7 -4.45 14.57 -20.24
CA GLY A 7 -4.78 13.46 -19.33
C GLY A 7 -3.92 12.20 -19.54
N ARG A 8 -3.37 11.98 -20.74
CA ARG A 8 -2.61 10.76 -21.05
C ARG A 8 -1.19 10.79 -20.49
N LEU A 9 -0.49 11.92 -20.60
CA LEU A 9 0.87 12.04 -20.06
C LEU A 9 0.88 11.91 -18.54
N ALA A 10 -0.09 12.52 -17.85
CA ALA A 10 -0.25 12.39 -16.41
C ALA A 10 -0.55 10.93 -15.97
N GLU A 11 -1.41 10.22 -16.70
CA GLU A 11 -1.69 8.81 -16.42
C GLU A 11 -0.48 7.91 -16.71
N ASP A 12 0.23 8.15 -17.82
CA ASP A 12 1.46 7.44 -18.17
C ASP A 12 2.56 7.65 -17.12
N ALA A 13 2.70 8.87 -16.58
CA ALA A 13 3.62 9.16 -15.48
C ALA A 13 3.26 8.40 -14.19
N VAL A 14 1.97 8.33 -13.83
CA VAL A 14 1.54 7.50 -12.67
C VAL A 14 1.79 6.02 -12.93
N ARG A 15 1.55 5.54 -14.14
CA ARG A 15 1.87 4.16 -14.52
C ARG A 15 3.38 3.88 -14.38
N ALA A 16 4.24 4.77 -14.87
CA ALA A 16 5.69 4.65 -14.72
C ALA A 16 6.12 4.66 -13.24
N LEU A 17 5.56 5.56 -12.42
CA LEU A 17 5.81 5.60 -10.96
C LEU A 17 5.43 4.28 -10.27
N CYS A 18 4.29 3.70 -10.65
CA CYS A 18 3.85 2.41 -10.13
C CYS A 18 4.79 1.28 -10.55
N TRP A 19 5.37 1.35 -11.76
CA TRP A 19 6.33 0.38 -12.26
C TRP A 19 7.68 0.44 -11.53
N GLY A 20 8.30 1.61 -11.34
CA GLY A 20 9.58 1.77 -10.63
C GLY A 20 10.64 2.58 -11.38
N THR A 21 11.89 2.52 -10.93
CA THR A 21 12.98 3.44 -11.31
C THR A 21 13.82 2.96 -12.50
N GLY A 22 13.18 2.50 -13.59
CA GLY A 22 13.88 2.29 -14.86
C GLY A 22 14.30 3.62 -15.51
N ALA A 23 15.34 3.61 -16.34
CA ALA A 23 15.80 4.82 -17.05
C ALA A 23 14.69 5.41 -17.95
N ASP A 24 13.99 4.57 -18.69
CA ASP A 24 12.86 4.95 -19.55
C ASP A 24 11.71 5.56 -18.73
N SER A 25 11.43 4.97 -17.56
CA SER A 25 10.46 5.51 -16.60
C SER A 25 10.88 6.90 -16.11
N HIS A 26 12.19 7.16 -15.94
CA HIS A 26 12.67 8.47 -15.49
C HIS A 26 12.44 9.58 -16.50
N GLU A 27 12.84 9.37 -17.75
CA GLU A 27 12.63 10.35 -18.81
C GLU A 27 11.14 10.66 -18.98
N MET A 28 10.29 9.64 -18.94
CA MET A 28 8.83 9.80 -19.04
C MET A 28 8.26 10.66 -17.90
N ILE A 29 8.63 10.34 -16.64
CA ILE A 29 8.14 11.08 -15.47
C ILE A 29 8.66 12.52 -15.50
N ALA A 30 9.95 12.73 -15.76
CA ALA A 30 10.55 14.06 -15.83
C ALA A 30 9.91 14.90 -16.92
N HIS A 31 9.73 14.33 -18.12
CA HIS A 31 9.07 15.02 -19.24
C HIS A 31 7.63 15.41 -18.91
N ALA A 32 6.85 14.50 -18.32
CA ALA A 32 5.46 14.78 -17.94
C ALA A 32 5.37 15.88 -16.85
N VAL A 33 6.26 15.83 -15.85
CA VAL A 33 6.33 16.84 -14.78
C VAL A 33 6.69 18.22 -15.34
N LEU A 34 7.64 18.32 -16.26
CA LEU A 34 8.05 19.60 -16.86
C LEU A 34 7.02 20.17 -17.83
N THR A 35 6.32 19.30 -18.57
CA THR A 35 5.38 19.73 -19.60
C THR A 35 3.99 20.01 -19.04
N GLU A 36 3.54 19.21 -18.05
CA GLU A 36 2.15 19.20 -17.57
C GLU A 36 2.04 19.03 -16.05
N LEU A 37 2.90 19.74 -15.29
CA LEU A 37 2.98 19.66 -13.83
C LEU A 37 1.60 19.63 -13.13
N GLY A 38 0.69 20.53 -13.51
CA GLY A 38 -0.64 20.62 -12.90
C GLY A 38 -1.46 19.34 -13.07
N ALA A 39 -1.45 18.75 -14.26
CA ALA A 39 -2.17 17.51 -14.55
C ALA A 39 -1.55 16.31 -13.82
N VAL A 40 -0.21 16.24 -13.75
CA VAL A 40 0.50 15.20 -12.99
C VAL A 40 0.15 15.29 -11.50
N LEU A 41 0.22 16.49 -10.90
CA LEU A 41 -0.13 16.69 -9.49
C LEU A 41 -1.59 16.33 -9.20
N GLU A 42 -2.52 16.78 -10.05
CA GLU A 42 -3.94 16.43 -9.91
C GLU A 42 -4.13 14.91 -9.97
N GLN A 43 -3.56 14.25 -10.97
CA GLN A 43 -3.68 12.82 -11.14
C GLN A 43 -3.05 12.05 -9.97
N SER A 44 -1.89 12.48 -9.48
CA SER A 44 -1.23 11.88 -8.31
C SER A 44 -2.05 12.04 -7.03
N VAL A 45 -2.73 13.17 -6.84
CA VAL A 45 -3.66 13.36 -5.72
C VAL A 45 -4.86 12.43 -5.85
N ARG A 46 -5.54 12.43 -7.01
CA ARG A 46 -6.76 11.62 -7.24
C ARG A 46 -6.48 10.13 -7.12
N SER A 47 -5.29 9.69 -7.56
CA SER A 47 -4.86 8.30 -7.50
C SER A 47 -4.23 7.90 -6.16
N LYS A 48 -4.04 8.83 -5.21
CA LYS A 48 -3.30 8.62 -3.95
C LYS A 48 -1.84 8.12 -4.17
N THR A 49 -1.19 8.66 -5.20
CA THR A 49 0.22 8.39 -5.53
C THR A 49 1.11 9.62 -5.34
N LEU A 50 0.61 10.71 -4.76
CA LEU A 50 1.39 11.94 -4.55
C LEU A 50 2.67 11.70 -3.73
N CYS A 51 2.62 10.88 -2.67
CA CYS A 51 3.83 10.56 -1.90
C CYS A 51 4.81 9.68 -2.69
N LEU A 52 4.31 8.89 -3.63
CA LEU A 52 5.15 8.09 -4.52
C LEU A 52 5.88 8.99 -5.53
N LEU A 53 5.18 9.96 -6.13
CA LEU A 53 5.79 11.01 -6.95
C LEU A 53 6.80 11.84 -6.14
N ALA A 54 6.45 12.25 -4.93
CA ALA A 54 7.32 13.06 -4.07
C ALA A 54 8.60 12.30 -3.68
N ALA A 55 8.50 11.03 -3.29
CA ALA A 55 9.65 10.19 -3.01
C ALA A 55 10.52 9.99 -4.26
N TYR A 56 9.89 9.75 -5.40
CA TYR A 56 10.59 9.60 -6.67
C TYR A 56 11.41 10.85 -7.03
N LEU A 57 10.81 12.04 -6.98
CA LEU A 57 11.48 13.30 -7.30
C LEU A 57 12.48 13.76 -6.22
N HIS A 58 12.33 13.27 -4.99
CA HIS A 58 13.33 13.46 -3.94
C HIS A 58 14.63 12.71 -4.27
N ASP A 59 14.52 11.49 -4.78
CA ASP A 59 15.67 10.65 -5.14
C ASP A 59 16.20 10.96 -6.56
N HIS A 60 15.35 11.51 -7.44
CA HIS A 60 15.66 11.81 -8.85
C HIS A 60 15.34 13.28 -9.15
N SER A 61 16.27 14.16 -8.82
CA SER A 61 16.08 15.59 -8.99
C SER A 61 15.87 15.97 -10.46
N VAL A 62 14.86 16.82 -10.72
CA VAL A 62 14.63 17.48 -12.01
C VAL A 62 15.05 18.94 -11.85
N PRO A 63 16.23 19.38 -12.34
CA PRO A 63 16.78 20.70 -12.06
C PRO A 63 15.89 21.88 -12.46
N GLU A 64 15.07 21.71 -13.49
CA GLU A 64 14.16 22.71 -14.03
C GLU A 64 12.85 22.83 -13.23
N LEU A 65 12.61 21.94 -12.27
CA LEU A 65 11.41 21.98 -11.44
C LEU A 65 11.45 23.17 -10.46
N ASP A 66 10.34 23.90 -10.40
CA ASP A 66 10.22 25.06 -9.52
C ASP A 66 10.48 24.72 -8.05
N ARG A 67 11.27 25.56 -7.37
CA ARG A 67 11.70 25.34 -5.99
C ARG A 67 10.54 25.32 -4.99
N ALA A 68 9.45 26.06 -5.24
CA ALA A 68 8.27 26.00 -4.38
C ALA A 68 7.55 24.65 -4.52
N VAL A 69 7.49 24.10 -5.74
CA VAL A 69 6.93 22.77 -6.01
C VAL A 69 7.77 21.69 -5.32
N THR A 70 9.10 21.73 -5.45
CA THR A 70 9.99 20.79 -4.75
C THR A 70 9.78 20.83 -3.23
N ARG A 71 9.74 22.04 -2.64
CA ARG A 71 9.47 22.20 -1.19
C ARG A 71 8.10 21.66 -0.77
N PHE A 72 7.08 21.83 -1.60
CA PHE A 72 5.74 21.29 -1.35
C PHE A 72 5.74 19.76 -1.33
N LEU A 73 6.40 19.13 -2.30
CA LEU A 73 6.52 17.67 -2.39
C LEU A 73 7.34 17.10 -1.22
N ASP A 74 8.49 17.71 -0.90
CA ASP A 74 9.30 17.32 0.27
C ASP A 74 8.52 17.42 1.58
N SER A 75 7.69 18.46 1.73
CA SER A 75 6.86 18.64 2.93
C SER A 75 5.74 17.62 3.00
N THR A 76 5.14 17.27 1.86
CA THR A 76 4.14 16.20 1.76
C THR A 76 4.75 14.85 2.13
N LEU A 77 5.94 14.54 1.59
CA LEU A 77 6.64 13.29 1.89
C LEU A 77 7.03 13.20 3.36
N ARG A 78 7.56 14.29 3.95
CA ARG A 78 7.88 14.36 5.38
C ARG A 78 6.65 14.17 6.27
N ALA A 79 5.52 14.80 5.94
CA ALA A 79 4.28 14.60 6.67
C ALA A 79 3.80 13.15 6.58
N ASN A 80 3.90 12.51 5.41
CA ASN A 80 3.53 11.11 5.25
C ASN A 80 4.49 10.17 6.00
N ARG A 81 5.80 10.42 5.99
CA ARG A 81 6.78 9.67 6.80
C ARG A 81 6.42 9.70 8.29
N TYR A 82 6.07 10.87 8.80
CA TYR A 82 5.64 11.04 10.19
C TYR A 82 4.34 10.27 10.49
N LYS A 83 3.35 10.39 9.59
CA LYS A 83 2.10 9.64 9.71
C LYS A 83 2.33 8.12 9.70
N THR A 84 3.14 7.64 8.78
CA THR A 84 3.52 6.22 8.68
C THR A 84 4.17 5.74 9.97
N TYR A 85 5.07 6.53 10.56
CA TYR A 85 5.67 6.22 11.85
C TYR A 85 4.61 6.13 12.96
N ALA A 86 3.71 7.10 13.08
CA ALA A 86 2.65 7.10 14.09
C ALA A 86 1.71 5.88 13.95
N CYS A 87 1.26 5.58 12.73
CA CYS A 87 0.43 4.41 12.46
C CYS A 87 1.16 3.10 12.76
N ARG A 88 2.46 3.03 12.48
CA ARG A 88 3.28 1.85 12.79
C ARG A 88 3.41 1.62 14.29
N VAL A 89 3.70 2.67 15.07
CA VAL A 89 3.76 2.58 16.53
C VAL A 89 2.42 2.12 17.09
N ALA A 90 1.31 2.67 16.60
CA ALA A 90 -0.02 2.23 16.98
C ALA A 90 -0.27 0.77 16.64
N ALA A 91 0.03 0.33 15.40
CA ALA A 91 -0.16 -1.05 14.99
C ALA A 91 0.67 -2.05 15.81
N LEU A 92 1.90 -1.69 16.20
CA LEU A 92 2.73 -2.50 17.08
C LEU A 92 2.09 -2.64 18.48
N ALA A 93 1.64 -1.53 19.06
CA ALA A 93 0.94 -1.54 20.35
C ALA A 93 -0.35 -2.37 20.30
N ASP A 94 -1.16 -2.16 19.26
CA ASP A 94 -2.46 -2.81 19.11
C ASP A 94 -2.30 -4.32 18.87
N THR A 95 -1.37 -4.73 18.01
CA THR A 95 -1.10 -6.15 17.76
C THR A 95 -0.48 -6.87 18.96
N ALA A 96 0.37 -6.19 19.75
CA ALA A 96 0.89 -6.73 21.01
C ALA A 96 -0.22 -6.89 22.07
N ALA A 97 -1.12 -5.92 22.18
CA ALA A 97 -2.26 -5.97 23.09
C ALA A 97 -3.24 -7.10 22.70
N LEU A 98 -3.52 -7.25 21.40
CA LEU A 98 -4.33 -8.34 20.88
C LEU A 98 -3.68 -9.70 21.19
N GLY A 99 -2.37 -9.83 20.96
CA GLY A 99 -1.61 -11.04 21.29
C GLY A 99 -1.68 -11.40 22.77
N THR A 100 -1.57 -10.41 23.67
CA THR A 100 -1.70 -10.60 25.13
C THR A 100 -3.09 -11.10 25.52
N ALA A 101 -4.13 -10.67 24.81
CA ALA A 101 -5.51 -11.15 24.97
C ALA A 101 -5.76 -12.50 24.28
N GLY A 102 -4.73 -13.13 23.70
CA GLY A 102 -4.83 -14.38 22.97
C GLY A 102 -5.50 -14.25 21.61
N VAL A 103 -5.63 -13.04 21.05
CA VAL A 103 -6.18 -12.78 19.72
C VAL A 103 -5.03 -12.72 18.72
N SER A 104 -5.06 -13.64 17.74
CA SER A 104 -4.10 -13.60 16.64
C SER A 104 -4.52 -12.55 15.62
N ALA A 105 -3.60 -11.65 15.27
CA ALA A 105 -3.84 -10.60 14.29
C ALA A 105 -2.72 -10.52 13.24
N VAL A 106 -3.06 -10.03 12.05
CA VAL A 106 -2.09 -9.61 11.04
C VAL A 106 -2.46 -8.23 10.50
N VAL A 107 -1.46 -7.40 10.24
CA VAL A 107 -1.59 -6.12 9.55
C VAL A 107 -1.63 -6.37 8.05
N LEU A 108 -2.57 -5.70 7.37
CA LEU A 108 -2.75 -5.76 5.93
C LEU A 108 -2.45 -4.41 5.25
N GLY A 109 -2.59 -4.40 3.93
CA GLY A 109 -2.68 -3.17 3.14
C GLY A 109 -1.41 -2.34 3.13
N GLY A 110 -1.57 -1.02 3.12
CA GLY A 110 -0.45 -0.08 2.91
C GLY A 110 0.64 -0.20 3.97
N LEU A 111 0.25 -0.37 5.25
CA LEU A 111 1.22 -0.45 6.34
C LEU A 111 2.05 -1.74 6.30
N SER A 112 1.45 -2.88 5.92
CA SER A 112 2.17 -4.15 5.87
C SER A 112 3.22 -4.19 4.77
N VAL A 113 3.01 -3.45 3.67
CA VAL A 113 3.94 -3.40 2.53
C VAL A 113 4.92 -2.22 2.58
N GLU A 114 4.65 -1.19 3.40
CA GLU A 114 5.45 0.04 3.43
C GLU A 114 6.93 -0.22 3.74
N HIS A 115 7.20 -1.02 4.76
CA HIS A 115 8.57 -1.36 5.14
C HIS A 115 9.22 -2.28 4.09
N ALA A 116 8.53 -3.36 3.70
CA ALA A 116 9.10 -4.41 2.86
C ALA A 116 9.30 -4.00 1.40
N LEU A 117 8.43 -3.16 0.83
CA LEU A 117 8.44 -2.81 -0.60
C LEU A 117 8.87 -1.38 -0.89
N TYR A 118 8.80 -0.49 0.10
CA TYR A 118 9.11 0.93 -0.06
C TYR A 118 10.21 1.42 0.89
N ALA A 119 10.95 0.49 1.51
CA ALA A 119 12.14 0.74 2.34
C ALA A 119 11.91 1.79 3.45
N SER A 120 10.68 1.88 3.97
CA SER A 120 10.31 2.88 4.98
C SER A 120 10.51 4.35 4.57
N THR A 121 10.50 4.64 3.27
CA THR A 121 10.70 5.99 2.73
C THR A 121 9.47 6.90 2.87
N GLY A 122 8.33 6.37 3.30
CA GLY A 122 7.06 7.09 3.28
C GLY A 122 6.49 7.31 1.87
N ALA A 123 6.99 6.62 0.85
CA ALA A 123 6.46 6.71 -0.52
C ALA A 123 5.04 6.15 -0.63
N ARG A 124 4.74 5.07 0.12
CA ARG A 124 3.41 4.43 0.12
C ARG A 124 2.46 5.17 1.06
N GLN A 125 1.59 6.00 0.49
CA GLN A 125 0.56 6.72 1.24
C GLN A 125 -0.60 5.80 1.66
N PHE A 126 -1.00 5.81 2.94
CA PHE A 126 -2.19 5.11 3.43
C PHE A 126 -2.94 5.93 4.50
N SER A 127 -4.19 5.54 4.79
CA SER A 127 -5.09 6.29 5.70
C SER A 127 -5.25 5.66 7.07
N ASP A 128 -5.04 4.35 7.15
CA ASP A 128 -5.61 3.46 8.14
C ASP A 128 -4.66 2.27 8.40
N ILE A 129 -4.93 1.56 9.49
CA ILE A 129 -4.32 0.29 9.85
C ILE A 129 -5.38 -0.80 9.58
N ASP A 130 -5.19 -1.60 8.54
CA ASP A 130 -6.04 -2.76 8.28
C ASP A 130 -5.58 -3.94 9.17
N LEU A 131 -6.44 -4.46 10.05
CA LEU A 131 -6.17 -5.65 10.87
C LEU A 131 -7.08 -6.82 10.46
N LEU A 132 -6.49 -8.00 10.24
CA LEU A 132 -7.25 -9.24 10.10
C LEU A 132 -7.11 -10.09 11.36
N ILE A 133 -8.25 -10.58 11.85
CA ILE A 133 -8.38 -11.48 13.00
C ILE A 133 -9.30 -12.66 12.64
N ALA A 134 -9.32 -13.69 13.48
CA ALA A 134 -10.27 -14.78 13.31
C ALA A 134 -11.71 -14.28 13.61
N PRO A 135 -12.75 -14.76 12.88
CA PRO A 135 -14.13 -14.36 13.13
C PRO A 135 -14.58 -14.58 14.59
N GLY A 136 -14.15 -15.68 15.22
CA GLY A 136 -14.47 -15.99 16.62
C GLY A 136 -13.81 -15.08 17.64
N ASP A 137 -12.86 -14.25 17.23
CA ASP A 137 -12.13 -13.32 18.10
C ASP A 137 -12.65 -11.89 18.07
N ALA A 138 -13.67 -11.61 17.26
CA ALA A 138 -14.17 -10.26 17.02
C ALA A 138 -14.48 -9.52 18.33
N ASP A 139 -15.30 -10.10 19.22
CA ASP A 139 -15.70 -9.45 20.46
C ASP A 139 -14.50 -9.18 21.39
N ARG A 140 -13.56 -10.12 21.48
CA ARG A 140 -12.32 -9.93 22.28
C ARG A 140 -11.46 -8.81 21.71
N ALA A 141 -11.30 -8.76 20.39
CA ALA A 141 -10.54 -7.70 19.73
C ALA A 141 -11.17 -6.32 19.97
N GLN A 142 -12.51 -6.22 19.92
CA GLN A 142 -13.20 -4.97 20.23
C GLN A 142 -12.96 -4.51 21.68
N VAL A 143 -12.96 -5.44 22.65
CA VAL A 143 -12.63 -5.11 24.04
C VAL A 143 -11.21 -4.57 24.16
N VAL A 144 -10.25 -5.18 23.47
CA VAL A 144 -8.86 -4.72 23.42
C VAL A 144 -8.76 -3.32 22.79
N LEU A 145 -9.41 -3.09 21.65
CA LEU A 145 -9.38 -1.78 20.98
C LEU A 145 -10.02 -0.68 21.86
N ARG A 146 -11.13 -0.96 22.55
CA ARG A 146 -11.70 -0.02 23.54
C ARG A 146 -10.72 0.29 24.66
N ALA A 147 -10.02 -0.73 25.19
CA ALA A 147 -9.01 -0.53 26.23
C ALA A 147 -7.80 0.28 25.74
N GLN A 148 -7.48 0.22 24.43
CA GLN A 148 -6.46 1.04 23.78
C GLN A 148 -6.93 2.48 23.47
N GLY A 149 -8.16 2.84 23.85
CA GLY A 149 -8.74 4.17 23.66
C GLY A 149 -9.38 4.39 22.29
N TYR A 150 -9.69 3.32 21.54
CA TYR A 150 -10.42 3.44 20.29
C TYR A 150 -11.93 3.46 20.52
N GLU A 151 -12.61 4.29 19.73
CA GLU A 151 -14.06 4.35 19.63
C GLU A 151 -14.53 3.70 18.32
N PRO A 152 -15.59 2.87 18.34
CA PRO A 152 -16.09 2.22 17.14
C PRO A 152 -16.96 3.14 16.28
N SER A 153 -16.92 2.91 14.97
CA SER A 153 -17.95 3.34 14.02
C SER A 153 -19.28 2.60 14.26
N ARG A 154 -20.35 3.04 13.59
CA ARG A 154 -21.69 2.42 13.72
C ARG A 154 -21.73 0.93 13.39
N ASP A 155 -20.83 0.44 12.53
CA ASP A 155 -20.76 -0.95 12.09
C ASP A 155 -19.67 -1.77 12.82
N ASN A 156 -18.99 -1.18 13.82
CA ASN A 156 -17.88 -1.79 14.58
C ASN A 156 -16.73 -2.32 13.71
N ARG A 157 -16.63 -1.89 12.45
CA ARG A 157 -15.54 -2.27 11.54
C ARG A 157 -14.41 -1.27 11.56
N THR A 158 -14.73 0.01 11.68
CA THR A 158 -13.73 1.08 11.75
C THR A 158 -13.65 1.59 13.17
N TRP A 159 -12.42 1.77 13.66
CA TRP A 159 -12.12 2.16 15.02
C TRP A 159 -11.21 3.37 14.98
N THR A 160 -11.50 4.39 15.78
CA THR A 160 -10.76 5.65 15.72
C THR A 160 -10.26 6.04 17.11
N ARG A 161 -9.01 6.53 17.17
CA ARG A 161 -8.40 7.04 18.40
C ARG A 161 -7.80 8.41 18.15
N GLN A 162 -8.22 9.39 18.95
CA GLN A 162 -7.64 10.72 18.94
C GLN A 162 -6.21 10.67 19.50
N THR A 163 -5.28 11.40 18.87
CA THR A 163 -3.86 11.41 19.30
C THR A 163 -3.47 12.72 19.99
N GLY A 164 -4.21 13.80 19.75
CA GLY A 164 -3.80 15.16 20.10
C GLY A 164 -2.67 15.73 19.22
N ASP A 165 -2.20 14.98 18.22
CA ASP A 165 -1.16 15.39 17.29
C ASP A 165 -1.75 16.18 16.11
N PRO A 166 -1.25 17.38 15.79
CA PRO A 166 -1.80 18.20 14.71
C PRO A 166 -1.57 17.64 13.30
N ILE A 167 -0.57 16.78 13.10
CA ILE A 167 -0.24 16.13 11.82
C ILE A 167 -1.01 14.81 11.69
N VAL A 168 -1.16 14.06 12.79
CA VAL A 168 -1.84 12.76 12.81
C VAL A 168 -2.97 12.80 13.85
N PRO A 169 -4.03 13.62 13.67
CA PRO A 169 -5.03 13.84 14.71
C PRO A 169 -5.80 12.57 15.09
N LEU A 170 -5.86 11.60 14.18
CA LEU A 170 -6.60 10.36 14.34
C LEU A 170 -5.77 9.17 13.85
N ILE A 171 -5.74 8.12 14.67
CA ILE A 171 -5.40 6.78 14.20
C ILE A 171 -6.70 6.06 13.86
N VAL A 172 -6.75 5.46 12.67
CA VAL A 172 -7.89 4.69 12.18
C VAL A 172 -7.45 3.23 12.04
N VAL A 173 -8.21 2.32 12.62
CA VAL A 173 -8.03 0.87 12.52
C VAL A 173 -9.27 0.28 11.85
N ASP A 174 -9.09 -0.43 10.75
CA ASP A 174 -10.15 -1.21 10.11
C ASP A 174 -9.99 -2.69 10.50
N LEU A 175 -10.99 -3.24 11.19
CA LEU A 175 -11.01 -4.62 11.65
C LEU A 175 -11.75 -5.51 10.66
N ALA A 176 -11.03 -6.47 10.08
CA ALA A 176 -11.54 -7.46 9.17
C ALA A 176 -11.52 -8.86 9.84
N THR A 177 -12.58 -9.62 9.58
CA THR A 177 -12.66 -11.05 9.93
C THR A 177 -12.66 -11.95 8.71
N THR A 178 -12.69 -11.34 7.52
CA THR A 178 -12.68 -12.00 6.22
C THR A 178 -11.79 -11.22 5.26
N LEU A 179 -11.29 -11.90 4.24
CA LEU A 179 -10.62 -11.26 3.11
C LEU A 179 -11.55 -11.26 1.89
N PRO A 180 -11.30 -10.39 0.88
CA PRO A 180 -11.88 -10.58 -0.44
C PRO A 180 -11.64 -12.02 -0.89
N ARG A 181 -12.65 -12.63 -1.51
CA ARG A 181 -12.58 -14.01 -2.02
C ARG A 181 -11.28 -14.17 -2.84
N GLY A 182 -10.59 -15.32 -2.69
CA GLY A 182 -9.35 -15.63 -3.41
C GLY A 182 -8.05 -15.65 -2.58
N CYS A 183 -8.05 -15.17 -1.34
CA CYS A 183 -7.16 -15.75 -0.30
C CYS A 183 -7.90 -16.92 0.32
N THR A 184 -7.23 -18.05 0.53
CA THR A 184 -7.82 -19.27 1.10
C THR A 184 -8.86 -18.94 2.16
N ASP A 185 -10.09 -19.46 2.04
CA ASP A 185 -11.22 -19.17 2.95
C ASP A 185 -10.93 -19.50 4.44
N ASP A 186 -9.76 -20.05 4.71
CA ASP A 186 -9.20 -20.34 6.02
C ASP A 186 -8.38 -19.15 6.57
N VAL A 187 -9.08 -18.13 7.09
CA VAL A 187 -8.46 -17.06 7.89
C VAL A 187 -7.60 -17.61 9.04
N PRO A 188 -8.04 -18.61 9.84
CA PRO A 188 -7.19 -19.26 10.83
C PRO A 188 -5.86 -19.77 10.26
N GLY A 189 -5.87 -20.42 9.11
CA GLY A 189 -4.66 -20.88 8.41
C GLY A 189 -3.74 -19.74 7.98
N LEU A 190 -4.29 -18.63 7.49
CA LEU A 190 -3.52 -17.43 7.15
C LEU A 190 -2.86 -16.81 8.39
N LEU A 191 -3.61 -16.71 9.49
CA LEU A 191 -3.11 -16.21 10.76
C LEU A 191 -2.01 -17.11 11.33
N ALA A 192 -2.12 -18.43 11.17
CA ALA A 192 -1.11 -19.40 11.58
C ALA A 192 0.19 -19.29 10.77
N ARG A 193 0.11 -18.95 9.47
CA ARG A 193 1.25 -18.75 8.58
C ARG A 193 1.85 -17.34 8.59
N ARG A 194 1.32 -16.44 9.43
CA ARG A 194 1.80 -15.06 9.51
C ARG A 194 3.31 -15.00 9.76
N THR A 195 3.95 -13.97 9.23
CA THR A 195 5.35 -13.66 9.50
C THR A 195 5.47 -12.34 10.26
N GLY A 196 6.66 -12.05 10.76
CA GLY A 196 6.97 -10.82 11.46
C GLY A 196 7.93 -9.95 10.66
N ILE A 197 7.63 -8.66 10.53
CA ILE A 197 8.61 -7.67 10.08
C ILE A 197 9.17 -6.95 11.30
N ASN A 198 10.48 -7.04 11.49
CA ASN A 198 11.17 -6.22 12.48
C ASN A 198 11.19 -4.77 12.00
N VAL A 199 10.64 -3.86 12.80
CA VAL A 199 10.68 -2.44 12.48
C VAL A 199 11.42 -1.66 13.56
N PRO A 200 12.69 -1.29 13.31
CA PRO A 200 13.45 -0.52 14.28
C PRO A 200 12.75 0.79 14.67
N PRO A 201 12.87 1.25 15.93
CA PRO A 201 13.65 0.65 17.02
C PRO A 201 12.85 -0.36 17.88
N HIS A 202 11.74 -0.90 17.40
CA HIS A 202 10.85 -1.72 18.23
C HIS A 202 11.28 -3.19 18.26
N ASP A 203 11.26 -3.77 19.46
CA ASP A 203 11.71 -5.16 19.72
C ASP A 203 10.69 -6.21 19.27
N HIS A 204 9.42 -5.83 19.11
CA HIS A 204 8.36 -6.74 18.67
C HIS A 204 8.15 -6.63 17.17
N PRO A 205 8.13 -7.76 16.43
CA PRO A 205 7.86 -7.72 15.00
C PRO A 205 6.39 -7.40 14.74
N LEU A 206 6.14 -6.61 13.69
CA LEU A 206 4.80 -6.36 13.19
C LEU A 206 4.28 -7.62 12.48
N PRO A 207 3.19 -8.26 12.94
CA PRO A 207 2.67 -9.44 12.29
C PRO A 207 2.01 -9.06 10.96
N ILE A 208 2.42 -9.71 9.88
CA ILE A 208 1.88 -9.50 8.53
C ILE A 208 1.60 -10.85 7.86
N LEU A 209 0.87 -10.83 6.73
CA LEU A 209 0.73 -12.01 5.88
C LEU A 209 2.10 -12.48 5.38
N ALA A 210 2.26 -13.80 5.23
CA ALA A 210 3.41 -14.36 4.51
C ALA A 210 3.47 -13.75 3.09
N PRO A 211 4.66 -13.55 2.49
CA PRO A 211 4.80 -12.88 1.19
C PRO A 211 3.90 -13.45 0.08
N SER A 212 3.78 -14.78 0.00
CA SER A 212 2.90 -15.47 -0.95
C SER A 212 1.41 -15.17 -0.74
N ASP A 213 0.97 -15.14 0.51
CA ASP A 213 -0.41 -14.81 0.89
C ASP A 213 -0.70 -13.30 0.66
N ALA A 214 0.29 -12.44 0.89
CA ALA A 214 0.20 -11.01 0.68
C ALA A 214 0.00 -10.65 -0.81
N VAL A 215 0.70 -11.32 -1.73
CA VAL A 215 0.51 -11.16 -3.18
C VAL A 215 -0.93 -11.49 -3.58
N ASN A 216 -1.44 -12.65 -3.15
CA ASN A 216 -2.81 -13.07 -3.45
C ASN A 216 -3.83 -12.07 -2.91
N HIS A 217 -3.62 -11.59 -1.68
CA HIS A 217 -4.49 -10.59 -1.05
C HIS A 217 -4.53 -9.28 -1.85
N THR A 218 -3.37 -8.77 -2.26
CA THR A 218 -3.28 -7.54 -3.05
C THR A 218 -3.95 -7.70 -4.42
N LEU A 219 -3.72 -8.81 -5.12
CA LEU A 219 -4.35 -9.07 -6.42
C LEU A 219 -5.87 -9.20 -6.29
N ALA A 220 -6.37 -9.94 -5.29
CA ALA A 220 -7.81 -10.03 -5.04
C ALA A 220 -8.43 -8.65 -4.70
N ARG A 221 -7.73 -7.81 -3.91
CA ARG A 221 -8.15 -6.42 -3.65
C ARG A 221 -8.13 -5.57 -4.91
N LEU A 222 -7.13 -5.74 -5.77
CA LEU A 222 -7.01 -5.01 -7.03
C LEU A 222 -8.17 -5.36 -7.98
N ALA A 223 -8.57 -6.64 -8.04
CA ALA A 223 -9.75 -7.08 -8.78
C ALA A 223 -11.03 -6.40 -8.28
N ALA A 224 -11.24 -6.41 -6.96
CA ALA A 224 -12.43 -5.86 -6.34
C ALA A 224 -12.48 -4.33 -6.39
N ARG A 225 -11.33 -3.65 -6.31
CA ARG A 225 -11.20 -2.20 -6.24
C ARG A 225 -9.94 -1.73 -6.98
N PRO A 226 -9.99 -1.59 -8.31
CA PRO A 226 -8.85 -1.14 -9.10
C PRO A 226 -8.35 0.24 -8.64
N ARG A 227 -7.13 0.30 -8.11
CA ARG A 227 -6.50 1.54 -7.63
C ARG A 227 -5.00 1.50 -7.87
N TRP A 228 -4.42 2.63 -8.27
CA TRP A 228 -3.00 2.76 -8.56
C TRP A 228 -2.06 2.31 -7.41
N PRO A 229 -2.31 2.64 -6.12
CA PRO A 229 -1.46 2.15 -5.04
C PRO A 229 -1.48 0.63 -4.91
N LEU A 230 -2.63 -0.03 -5.17
CA LEU A 230 -2.70 -1.49 -5.15
C LEU A 230 -1.97 -2.11 -6.35
N ALA A 231 -2.02 -1.47 -7.52
CA ALA A 231 -1.25 -1.90 -8.68
C ALA A 231 0.27 -1.77 -8.43
N ALA A 232 0.69 -0.66 -7.82
CA ALA A 232 2.07 -0.41 -7.39
C ALA A 232 2.56 -1.46 -6.37
N ASP A 233 1.72 -1.80 -5.39
CA ASP A 233 2.00 -2.85 -4.40
C ASP A 233 2.11 -4.21 -5.10
N ALA A 234 1.13 -4.56 -5.94
CA ALA A 234 1.10 -5.84 -6.66
C ALA A 234 2.37 -6.05 -7.49
N ILE A 235 2.77 -5.09 -8.33
CA ILE A 235 4.01 -5.13 -9.13
C ILE A 235 5.23 -5.40 -8.26
N ARG A 236 5.40 -4.62 -7.18
CA ARG A 236 6.56 -4.75 -6.29
C ARG A 236 6.56 -6.11 -5.59
N GLN A 237 5.40 -6.61 -5.17
CA GLN A 237 5.27 -7.92 -4.55
C GLN A 237 5.61 -9.05 -5.52
N VAL A 238 5.09 -9.04 -6.75
CA VAL A 238 5.32 -10.14 -7.70
C VAL A 238 6.74 -10.18 -8.24
N ARG A 239 7.49 -9.06 -8.19
CA ARG A 239 8.95 -9.08 -8.41
C ARG A 239 9.70 -9.79 -7.29
N ALA A 240 9.24 -9.58 -6.05
CA ALA A 240 9.86 -10.16 -4.87
C ALA A 240 9.50 -11.64 -4.69
N THR A 241 8.26 -12.04 -4.94
CA THR A 241 7.71 -13.37 -4.63
C THR A 241 6.71 -13.82 -5.69
N ALA A 242 6.79 -15.08 -6.11
CA ALA A 242 5.77 -15.66 -7.00
C ALA A 242 4.45 -15.85 -6.24
N PRO A 243 3.28 -15.49 -6.83
CA PRO A 243 2.00 -15.88 -6.26
C PRO A 243 1.90 -17.41 -6.20
N PRO A 244 1.42 -18.00 -5.10
CA PRO A 244 1.32 -19.44 -4.97
C PRO A 244 0.25 -20.00 -5.91
N ALA A 245 0.54 -21.17 -6.48
CA ALA A 245 -0.40 -21.95 -7.28
C ALA A 245 -1.12 -22.99 -6.39
N PRO A 246 -2.38 -23.38 -6.70
CA PRO A 246 -3.19 -22.88 -7.81
C PRO A 246 -3.76 -21.48 -7.55
N HIS A 247 -3.94 -20.69 -8.61
CA HIS A 247 -4.49 -19.34 -8.51
C HIS A 247 -6.02 -19.36 -8.42
N HIS A 248 -6.56 -18.66 -7.43
CA HIS A 248 -8.01 -18.45 -7.32
C HIS A 248 -8.52 -17.46 -8.39
N ALA A 249 -9.81 -17.53 -8.73
CA ALA A 249 -10.43 -16.70 -9.76
C ALA A 249 -10.21 -15.19 -9.53
N ASP A 250 -10.29 -14.71 -8.28
CA ASP A 250 -10.07 -13.30 -7.95
C ASP A 250 -8.60 -12.87 -8.10
N VAL A 251 -7.65 -13.78 -7.88
CA VAL A 251 -6.22 -13.54 -8.13
C VAL A 251 -5.98 -13.38 -9.63
N LEU A 252 -6.58 -14.25 -10.45
CA LEU A 252 -6.54 -14.16 -11.92
C LEU A 252 -7.22 -12.88 -12.43
N ALA A 253 -8.35 -12.48 -11.84
CA ALA A 253 -9.02 -11.22 -12.17
C ALA A 253 -8.14 -10.01 -11.83
N GLY A 254 -7.48 -10.02 -10.68
CA GLY A 254 -6.54 -8.96 -10.27
C GLY A 254 -5.32 -8.89 -11.18
N TRP A 255 -4.80 -10.05 -11.58
CA TRP A 255 -3.72 -10.14 -12.56
C TRP A 255 -4.14 -9.57 -13.92
N SER A 256 -5.36 -9.86 -14.37
CA SER A 256 -5.93 -9.28 -15.60
C SER A 256 -6.01 -7.75 -15.54
N VAL A 257 -6.44 -7.18 -14.40
CA VAL A 257 -6.41 -5.73 -14.17
C VAL A 257 -4.97 -5.21 -14.29
N LEU A 258 -3.99 -5.88 -13.68
CA LEU A 258 -2.59 -5.49 -13.79
C LEU A 258 -2.10 -5.52 -15.25
N ARG A 259 -2.37 -6.61 -15.99
CA ARG A 259 -2.02 -6.74 -17.41
C ARG A 259 -2.68 -5.69 -18.30
N SER A 260 -3.84 -5.17 -17.95
CA SER A 260 -4.49 -4.09 -18.71
C SER A 260 -3.67 -2.80 -18.71
N HIS A 261 -2.86 -2.59 -17.66
CA HIS A 261 -1.93 -1.46 -17.56
C HIS A 261 -0.53 -1.81 -18.07
N TRP A 262 -0.09 -3.07 -17.91
CA TRP A 262 1.20 -3.58 -18.40
C TRP A 262 1.00 -4.85 -19.25
N PRO A 263 0.66 -4.72 -20.55
CA PRO A 263 0.27 -5.85 -21.40
C PRO A 263 1.34 -6.92 -21.59
N LEU A 264 2.59 -6.53 -21.36
CA LEU A 264 3.77 -7.37 -21.53
C LEU A 264 4.05 -8.28 -20.32
N LEU A 265 3.30 -8.14 -19.24
CA LEU A 265 3.30 -9.13 -18.15
C LEU A 265 2.85 -10.51 -18.65
N PRO A 266 3.40 -11.61 -18.11
CA PRO A 266 3.03 -12.98 -18.48
C PRO A 266 1.53 -13.24 -18.43
N ALA A 267 1.06 -14.22 -19.23
CA ALA A 267 -0.35 -14.57 -19.30
C ALA A 267 -0.93 -14.94 -17.92
N ASP A 268 -0.17 -15.75 -17.17
CA ASP A 268 -0.51 -16.22 -15.83
C ASP A 268 0.33 -15.50 -14.75
N PRO A 269 -0.18 -15.41 -13.50
CA PRO A 269 0.55 -14.82 -12.40
C PRO A 269 1.88 -15.54 -12.14
N ALA A 270 2.99 -14.83 -12.37
CA ALA A 270 4.32 -15.37 -12.19
C ALA A 270 5.27 -14.31 -11.61
N ARG A 271 6.34 -14.77 -10.97
CA ARG A 271 7.43 -13.87 -10.58
C ARG A 271 8.12 -13.36 -11.84
N PHE A 272 8.39 -12.05 -11.89
CA PHE A 272 9.21 -11.46 -12.95
C PHE A 272 10.42 -10.70 -12.35
N PRO A 273 11.62 -10.81 -12.95
CA PRO A 273 12.82 -10.13 -12.43
C PRO A 273 12.73 -8.60 -12.57
N VAL A 274 13.55 -7.90 -11.78
CA VAL A 274 13.58 -6.43 -11.65
C VAL A 274 14.11 -5.73 -12.92
N ASP A 275 14.93 -6.41 -13.71
CA ASP A 275 15.75 -5.79 -14.76
C ASP A 275 15.13 -5.79 -16.16
N GLU A 276 13.88 -6.23 -16.30
CA GLU A 276 13.14 -6.20 -17.57
C GLU A 276 11.88 -5.37 -17.38
N GLU A 277 11.99 -4.05 -17.56
CA GLU A 277 10.83 -3.32 -18.05
C GLU A 277 10.56 -3.86 -19.46
N PRO A 278 9.40 -4.46 -19.73
CA PRO A 278 9.18 -5.02 -21.05
C PRO A 278 9.18 -3.88 -22.06
N HIS A 279 10.25 -3.81 -22.85
CA HIS A 279 10.40 -2.78 -23.87
C HIS A 279 9.25 -2.90 -24.87
N ARG A 280 8.62 -1.76 -25.19
CA ARG A 280 7.64 -1.65 -26.29
C ARG A 280 8.35 -1.63 -27.63
#